data_AF-A0A942CUG3-F1
#
_entry.id   AF-A0A942CUG3-F1
#
_cell.length_a   1.000
_cell.length_b   1.000
_cell.length_c   1.000
_cell.angle_alpha   90.00
_cell.angle_beta   90.00
_cell.angle_gamma   90.00
#
_symmetry.space_group_name_H-M   'P 1'
#
loop_
_entity.id
_entity.type
_entity.pdbx_description
1 polymer ?
#
loop_
_entity_poly.entity_id
_entity_poly.type
_entity_poly.pdbx_seq_one_letter_code
_entity_poly.pdbx_strand_id
1 'polypeptide(L)'
;MILAKIALGAVGTLAVATVYTFREGTIRVDVDEHRQGGSHVHFWVPAAAVPAALHFVPDDKLQEAADRAREALPIAEVVAEELEKYPNVEFVSVDSQEEHVKISVRDGKVYVDVRDHEDDVHVAVPVSTIRDVVESVANRKQTQ
;
A
#
# COMPACT_ATOMS: atom_id res chain seq x y z
N MET A 1 -24.79 27.40 -21.03
CA MET A 1 -23.45 26.93 -21.43
C MET A 1 -22.40 26.95 -20.32
N ILE A 2 -22.63 27.62 -19.17
CA ILE A 2 -21.69 27.59 -18.03
C ILE A 2 -21.77 26.24 -17.30
N LEU A 3 -22.98 25.69 -17.09
CA LEU A 3 -23.19 24.40 -16.44
C LEU A 3 -22.49 23.23 -17.17
N ALA A 4 -22.55 23.23 -18.50
CA ALA A 4 -21.87 22.22 -19.33
C ALA A 4 -20.34 22.33 -19.27
N LYS A 5 -19.79 23.55 -19.14
CA LYS A 5 -18.35 23.77 -18.96
C LYS A 5 -17.88 23.38 -17.56
N ILE A 6 -18.68 23.64 -16.53
CA ILE A 6 -18.40 23.20 -15.15
C ILE A 6 -18.49 21.68 -15.07
N ALA A 7 -19.50 21.05 -15.68
CA ALA A 7 -19.62 19.60 -15.74
C ALA A 7 -18.45 18.96 -16.49
N LEU A 8 -18.04 19.52 -17.64
CA LEU A 8 -16.90 19.02 -18.40
C LEU A 8 -15.57 19.22 -17.65
N GLY A 9 -15.41 20.34 -16.94
CA GLY A 9 -14.27 20.59 -16.07
C GLY A 9 -14.24 19.61 -14.89
N ALA A 10 -15.36 19.39 -14.21
CA ALA A 10 -15.46 18.46 -13.09
C ALA A 10 -15.21 17.01 -13.52
N VAL A 11 -15.79 16.56 -14.64
CA VAL A 11 -15.56 15.23 -15.22
C VAL A 11 -14.12 15.09 -15.69
N GLY A 12 -13.54 16.13 -16.30
CA GLY A 12 -12.13 16.15 -16.70
C GLY A 12 -11.19 16.03 -15.50
N THR A 13 -11.44 16.78 -14.43
CA THR A 13 -10.66 16.70 -13.18
C THR A 13 -10.82 15.35 -12.48
N LEU A 14 -12.02 14.78 -12.46
CA LEU A 14 -12.27 13.43 -11.93
C LEU A 14 -11.56 12.36 -12.75
N ALA A 15 -11.60 12.45 -14.08
CA ALA A 15 -10.91 11.51 -14.96
C ALA A 15 -9.39 11.62 -14.82
N VAL A 16 -8.85 12.85 -14.76
CA VAL A 16 -7.42 13.09 -14.53
C VAL A 16 -6.99 12.63 -13.15
N ALA A 17 -7.76 12.92 -12.10
CA ALA A 17 -7.49 12.43 -10.75
C ALA A 17 -7.51 10.90 -10.70
N THR A 18 -8.50 10.27 -11.31
CA THR A 18 -8.60 8.81 -11.42
C THR A 18 -7.35 8.24 -12.13
N VAL A 19 -7.01 8.74 -13.32
CA VAL A 19 -5.84 8.29 -14.09
C VAL A 19 -4.52 8.55 -13.36
N TYR A 20 -4.40 9.68 -12.66
CA TYR A 20 -3.19 10.04 -11.92
C TYR A 20 -2.97 9.07 -10.75
N THR A 21 -4.04 8.74 -10.03
CA THR A 21 -3.97 7.77 -8.94
C THR A 21 -3.66 6.35 -9.41
N PHE A 22 -4.09 5.96 -10.62
CA PHE A 22 -3.66 4.70 -11.22
C PHE A 22 -2.19 4.73 -11.70
N ARG A 23 -1.62 5.92 -11.92
CA ARG A 23 -0.20 6.09 -12.30
C ARG A 23 0.76 5.87 -11.14
N GLU A 24 0.36 6.25 -9.92
CA GLU A 24 1.06 5.90 -8.66
C GLU A 24 0.94 4.41 -8.31
N GLY A 25 0.04 3.70 -8.99
CA GLY A 25 -0.19 2.28 -8.82
C GLY A 25 -1.39 1.97 -7.94
N THR A 26 -1.65 0.68 -7.80
CA THR A 26 -2.76 0.15 -7.00
C THR A 26 -2.19 -0.75 -5.92
N ILE A 27 -2.78 -0.70 -4.74
CA ILE A 27 -2.64 -1.76 -3.76
C ILE A 27 -3.58 -2.88 -4.17
N ARG A 28 -3.05 -4.10 -4.19
CA ARG A 28 -3.78 -5.32 -4.49
C ARG A 28 -3.68 -6.23 -3.28
N VAL A 29 -4.83 -6.75 -2.83
CA VAL A 29 -4.90 -7.80 -1.82
C VAL A 29 -5.81 -8.88 -2.36
N ASP A 30 -5.28 -10.06 -2.54
CA ASP A 30 -6.03 -11.28 -2.83
C ASP A 30 -5.78 -12.26 -1.69
N VAL A 31 -6.85 -12.78 -1.12
CA VAL A 31 -6.81 -13.85 -0.13
C VAL A 31 -7.82 -14.89 -0.56
N ASP A 32 -7.34 -16.11 -0.74
CA ASP A 32 -8.13 -17.27 -1.11
C ASP A 32 -7.99 -18.36 -0.04
N GLU A 33 -9.04 -18.57 0.76
CA GLU A 33 -9.08 -19.65 1.74
C GLU A 33 -9.68 -20.94 1.13
N HIS A 34 -8.97 -22.06 1.21
CA HIS A 34 -9.29 -23.34 0.55
C HIS A 34 -10.22 -24.25 1.37
N ARG A 35 -10.88 -23.73 2.41
CA ARG A 35 -11.81 -24.47 3.29
C ARG A 35 -13.26 -24.35 2.83
N GLN A 36 -14.12 -25.32 3.21
CA GLN A 36 -15.56 -25.23 2.91
C GLN A 36 -16.19 -24.02 3.60
N GLY A 37 -16.67 -23.05 2.80
CA GLY A 37 -17.18 -21.77 3.29
C GLY A 37 -16.10 -20.72 3.56
N GLY A 38 -14.89 -20.92 3.02
CA GLY A 38 -13.77 -19.98 3.11
C GLY A 38 -14.06 -18.62 2.47
N SER A 39 -13.32 -17.62 2.93
CA SER A 39 -13.42 -16.26 2.41
C SER A 39 -12.51 -16.06 1.20
N HIS A 40 -13.08 -15.50 0.13
CA HIS A 40 -12.33 -15.03 -1.05
C HIS A 40 -12.39 -13.52 -1.08
N VAL A 41 -11.27 -12.87 -0.77
CA VAL A 41 -11.17 -11.41 -0.68
C VAL A 41 -10.25 -10.92 -1.79
N HIS A 42 -10.84 -10.36 -2.84
CA HIS A 42 -10.08 -9.67 -3.89
C HIS A 42 -10.41 -8.18 -3.82
N PHE A 43 -9.43 -7.39 -3.41
CA PHE A 43 -9.62 -5.96 -3.23
C PHE A 43 -8.50 -5.16 -3.86
N TRP A 44 -8.90 -4.09 -4.53
CA TRP A 44 -8.03 -3.20 -5.26
C TRP A 44 -8.33 -1.79 -4.81
N VAL A 45 -7.29 -1.09 -4.35
CA VAL A 45 -7.41 0.34 -4.06
C VAL A 45 -6.36 1.16 -4.75
N PRO A 46 -6.77 2.32 -5.31
CA PRO A 46 -5.95 3.50 -5.44
C PRO A 46 -4.90 3.66 -4.33
N ALA A 47 -3.61 3.65 -4.68
CA ALA A 47 -2.53 3.94 -3.74
C ALA A 47 -2.71 5.30 -3.04
N ALA A 48 -3.05 6.34 -3.82
CA ALA A 48 -3.27 7.69 -3.30
C ALA A 48 -4.47 7.82 -2.35
N ALA A 49 -5.36 6.81 -2.28
CA ALA A 49 -6.44 6.83 -1.30
C ALA A 49 -5.92 6.67 0.13
N VAL A 50 -4.77 6.04 0.33
CA VAL A 50 -4.16 5.85 1.65
C VAL A 50 -3.77 7.19 2.30
N PRO A 51 -2.89 8.03 1.70
CA PRO A 51 -2.55 9.33 2.29
C PRO A 51 -3.77 10.25 2.40
N ALA A 52 -4.71 10.19 1.44
CA ALA A 52 -5.96 10.95 1.53
C ALA A 52 -6.80 10.53 2.75
N ALA A 53 -6.92 9.23 3.02
CA ALA A 53 -7.63 8.70 4.18
C ALA A 53 -6.93 9.06 5.50
N LEU A 54 -5.59 9.04 5.54
CA LEU A 54 -4.80 9.45 6.71
C LEU A 54 -5.07 10.90 7.11
N HIS A 55 -5.44 11.78 6.19
CA HIS A 55 -5.79 13.16 6.51
C HIS A 55 -7.06 13.28 7.38
N PHE A 56 -7.93 12.27 7.36
CA PHE A 56 -9.14 12.22 8.18
C PHE A 56 -8.96 11.50 9.51
N VAL A 57 -7.78 10.90 9.75
CA VAL A 57 -7.48 10.22 11.02
C VAL A 57 -7.11 11.26 12.09
N PRO A 58 -7.72 11.20 13.28
CA PRO A 58 -7.36 12.08 14.40
C PRO A 58 -5.87 12.02 14.77
N ASP A 59 -5.29 13.18 15.11
CA ASP A 59 -3.87 13.32 15.43
C ASP A 59 -3.43 12.43 16.61
N ASP A 60 -4.27 12.28 17.64
CA ASP A 60 -3.99 11.45 18.81
C ASP A 60 -3.80 9.98 18.43
N LYS A 61 -4.57 9.50 17.44
CA LYS A 61 -4.46 8.12 16.96
C LYS A 61 -3.24 7.89 16.09
N LEU A 62 -2.85 8.90 15.31
CA LEU A 62 -1.60 8.86 14.55
C LEU A 62 -0.37 8.93 15.47
N GLN A 63 -0.42 9.75 16.53
CA GLN A 63 0.63 9.78 17.54
C GLN A 63 0.75 8.45 18.29
N GLU A 64 -0.37 7.86 18.70
CA GLU A 64 -0.39 6.53 19.33
C GLU A 64 0.21 5.44 18.41
N ALA A 65 -0.05 5.53 17.10
CA ALA A 65 0.58 4.66 16.12
C ALA A 65 2.08 4.94 15.97
N ALA A 66 2.49 6.20 15.93
CA ALA A 66 3.89 6.61 15.83
C ALA A 66 4.71 6.18 17.05
N ASP A 67 4.13 6.25 18.25
CA ASP A 67 4.77 5.83 19.49
C ASP A 67 4.92 4.30 19.54
N ARG A 68 3.89 3.55 19.12
CA ARG A 68 3.98 2.08 19.00
C ARG A 68 4.99 1.64 17.96
N ALA A 69 5.13 2.38 16.87
CA ALA A 69 6.05 2.09 15.78
C ALA A 69 7.40 2.82 15.92
N ARG A 70 7.69 3.44 17.07
CA ARG A 70 8.83 4.36 17.25
C ARG A 70 10.18 3.78 16.83
N GLU A 71 10.41 2.50 17.10
CA GLU A 71 11.65 1.80 16.76
C GLU A 71 11.67 1.33 15.31
N ALA A 72 10.49 0.98 14.77
CA ALA A 72 10.33 0.46 13.43
C ALA A 72 10.26 1.56 12.35
N LEU A 73 9.77 2.76 12.69
CA LEU A 73 9.58 3.85 11.72
C LEU A 73 10.86 4.28 11.01
N PRO A 74 11.99 4.56 11.71
CA PRO A 74 13.23 4.92 11.02
C PRO A 74 13.76 3.79 10.15
N ILE A 75 13.55 2.53 10.56
CA ILE A 75 13.93 1.36 9.76
C ILE A 75 13.07 1.29 8.51
N ALA A 76 11.75 1.48 8.65
CA ALA A 76 10.81 1.47 7.54
C ALA A 76 11.08 2.58 6.52
N GLU A 77 11.50 3.77 6.98
CA GLU A 77 11.90 4.89 6.13
C GLU A 77 13.12 4.52 5.27
N VAL A 78 14.20 4.06 5.91
CA VAL A 78 15.41 3.62 5.21
C VAL A 78 15.13 2.45 4.26
N VAL A 79 14.32 1.48 4.70
CA VAL A 79 13.92 0.35 3.85
C VAL A 79 13.15 0.87 2.63
N ALA A 80 12.15 1.73 2.80
CA ALA A 80 11.39 2.28 1.68
C ALA A 80 12.29 3.02 0.68
N GLU A 81 13.22 3.84 1.15
CA GLU A 81 14.19 4.54 0.30
C GLU A 81 15.12 3.57 -0.46
N GLU A 82 15.60 2.52 0.20
CA GLU A 82 16.46 1.52 -0.44
C GLU A 82 15.68 0.68 -1.45
N LEU A 83 14.43 0.30 -1.17
CA LEU A 83 13.60 -0.48 -2.09
C LEU A 83 13.34 0.26 -3.40
N GLU A 84 13.27 1.61 -3.40
CA GLU A 84 13.16 2.40 -4.63
C GLU A 84 14.41 2.27 -5.53
N LYS A 85 15.60 2.03 -4.95
CA LYS A 85 16.86 1.87 -5.69
C LYS A 85 16.98 0.52 -6.39
N TYR A 86 16.23 -0.47 -5.92
CA TYR A 86 16.30 -1.84 -6.40
C TYR A 86 14.93 -2.29 -6.95
N PRO A 87 14.56 -1.88 -8.17
CA PRO A 87 13.21 -2.07 -8.70
C PRO A 87 12.83 -3.52 -8.99
N ASN A 88 13.80 -4.44 -8.99
CA ASN A 88 13.62 -5.86 -9.29
C ASN A 88 14.55 -6.74 -8.43
N VAL A 89 14.14 -7.03 -7.20
CA VAL A 89 14.92 -7.85 -6.25
C VAL A 89 14.00 -8.81 -5.50
N GLU A 90 14.48 -10.02 -5.26
CA GLU A 90 13.87 -10.98 -4.35
C GLU A 90 14.61 -10.93 -3.00
N PHE A 91 13.86 -10.73 -1.92
CA PHE A 91 14.43 -10.57 -0.58
C PHE A 91 14.33 -11.85 0.23
N VAL A 92 13.15 -12.47 0.20
CA VAL A 92 12.85 -13.68 0.95
C VAL A 92 12.20 -14.68 0.00
N SER A 93 12.71 -15.89 0.00
CA SER A 93 12.07 -17.04 -0.61
C SER A 93 12.22 -18.22 0.33
N VAL A 94 11.14 -18.58 1.00
CA VAL A 94 11.01 -19.81 1.78
C VAL A 94 10.25 -20.79 0.89
N ASP A 95 10.90 -21.90 0.58
CA ASP A 95 10.33 -22.96 -0.23
C ASP A 95 10.37 -24.25 0.60
N SER A 96 9.22 -24.65 1.14
CA SER A 96 9.05 -25.88 1.92
C SER A 96 7.91 -26.72 1.34
N GLN A 97 7.70 -27.94 1.87
CA GLN A 97 6.62 -28.80 1.39
C GLN A 97 5.23 -28.33 1.83
N GLU A 98 5.14 -27.51 2.88
CA GLU A 98 3.86 -27.12 3.52
C GLU A 98 3.55 -25.63 3.37
N GLU A 99 4.57 -24.81 3.16
CA GLU A 99 4.49 -23.35 3.10
C GLU A 99 5.51 -22.79 2.10
N HIS A 100 5.06 -21.85 1.27
CA HIS A 100 5.88 -21.05 0.39
C HIS A 100 5.67 -19.57 0.68
N VAL A 101 6.72 -18.87 1.09
CA VAL A 101 6.70 -17.42 1.31
C VAL A 101 7.68 -16.76 0.37
N LYS A 102 7.22 -15.77 -0.38
CA LYS A 102 8.03 -14.97 -1.27
C LYS A 102 7.79 -13.49 -1.04
N ILE A 103 8.87 -12.75 -0.79
CA ILE A 103 8.86 -11.30 -0.69
C ILE A 103 9.80 -10.74 -1.75
N SER A 104 9.27 -9.92 -2.64
CA SER A 104 10.05 -9.33 -3.73
C SER A 104 9.62 -7.90 -4.04
N VAL A 105 10.51 -7.11 -4.63
CA VAL A 105 10.16 -5.86 -5.28
C VAL A 105 10.22 -6.05 -6.78
N ARG A 106 9.15 -5.65 -7.48
CA ARG A 106 9.05 -5.67 -8.95
C ARG A 106 8.24 -4.47 -9.41
N ASP A 107 8.70 -3.79 -10.46
CA ASP A 107 7.99 -2.65 -11.05
C ASP A 107 7.58 -1.57 -10.03
N GLY A 108 8.43 -1.31 -9.04
CA GLY A 108 8.19 -0.32 -7.99
C GLY A 108 7.14 -0.71 -6.94
N LYS A 109 6.76 -1.99 -6.88
CA LYS A 109 5.85 -2.54 -5.86
C LYS A 109 6.53 -3.63 -5.04
N VAL A 110 6.26 -3.67 -3.75
CA VAL A 110 6.53 -4.80 -2.88
C VAL A 110 5.42 -5.84 -3.09
N TYR A 111 5.81 -7.07 -3.39
CA TYR A 111 4.97 -8.24 -3.44
C TYR A 111 5.27 -9.12 -2.25
N VAL A 112 4.22 -9.50 -1.53
CA VAL A 112 4.24 -10.53 -0.49
C VAL A 112 3.28 -11.61 -0.96
N ASP A 113 3.84 -12.76 -1.33
CA ASP A 113 3.10 -13.94 -1.73
C ASP A 113 3.33 -15.01 -0.67
N VAL A 114 2.26 -15.41 0.00
CA VAL A 114 2.25 -16.53 0.96
C VAL A 114 1.29 -17.56 0.42
N ARG A 115 1.74 -18.81 0.35
CA ARG A 115 0.93 -19.94 -0.08
C ARG A 115 1.17 -21.08 0.86
N ASP A 116 0.12 -21.58 1.49
CA ASP A 116 0.15 -22.81 2.26
C ASP A 116 -0.98 -23.75 1.82
N HIS A 117 -1.28 -24.75 2.65
CA HIS A 117 -2.29 -25.77 2.35
C HIS A 117 -3.72 -25.29 2.63
N GLU A 118 -3.88 -24.26 3.46
CA GLU A 118 -5.18 -23.69 3.81
C GLU A 118 -5.45 -22.45 2.97
N ASP A 119 -4.48 -21.56 2.77
CA ASP A 119 -4.71 -20.21 2.24
C ASP A 119 -3.63 -19.76 1.23
N ASP A 120 -4.06 -19.01 0.21
CA ASP A 120 -3.20 -18.23 -0.67
C ASP A 120 -3.40 -16.73 -0.40
N VAL A 121 -2.32 -16.02 -0.09
CA VAL A 121 -2.32 -14.58 0.19
C VAL A 121 -1.35 -13.88 -0.76
N HIS A 122 -1.89 -12.95 -1.55
CA HIS A 122 -1.13 -12.11 -2.46
C HIS A 122 -1.36 -10.65 -2.12
N VAL A 123 -0.29 -9.96 -1.73
CA VAL A 123 -0.32 -8.53 -1.43
C VAL A 123 0.68 -7.82 -2.32
N ALA A 124 0.22 -6.81 -3.07
CA ALA A 124 1.09 -5.92 -3.83
C ALA A 124 0.86 -4.47 -3.41
N VAL A 125 1.91 -3.78 -2.99
CA VAL A 125 1.85 -2.40 -2.51
C VAL A 125 2.95 -1.56 -3.19
N PRO A 126 2.63 -0.41 -3.80
CA PRO A 126 3.66 0.50 -4.32
C PRO A 126 4.62 0.97 -3.22
N VAL A 127 5.92 0.95 -3.49
CA VAL A 127 6.96 1.39 -2.53
C VAL A 127 6.74 2.86 -2.15
N SER A 128 6.33 3.70 -3.11
CA SER A 128 5.97 5.10 -2.88
C SER A 128 4.88 5.24 -1.81
N THR A 129 3.86 4.39 -1.82
CA THR A 129 2.79 4.43 -0.81
C THR A 129 3.29 4.08 0.58
N ILE A 130 4.23 3.13 0.68
CA ILE A 130 4.86 2.78 1.96
C ILE A 130 5.62 4.00 2.50
N ARG A 131 6.40 4.67 1.65
CA ARG A 131 7.10 5.91 2.02
C ARG A 131 6.13 6.99 2.47
N ASP A 132 5.07 7.27 1.71
CA ASP A 132 4.08 8.30 2.05
C ASP A 132 3.44 8.06 3.43
N VAL A 133 3.16 6.80 3.77
CA VAL A 133 2.62 6.42 5.09
C VAL A 133 3.67 6.63 6.18
N VAL A 134 4.90 6.16 5.97
CA VAL A 134 5.98 6.32 6.94
C VAL A 134 6.25 7.80 7.21
N GLU A 135 6.37 8.62 6.16
CA GLU A 135 6.55 10.08 6.27
C GLU A 135 5.37 10.74 6.98
N SER A 136 4.12 10.35 6.67
CA SER A 136 2.93 10.91 7.30
C SER A 136 2.88 10.64 8.80
N VAL A 137 3.27 9.43 9.22
CA VAL A 137 3.33 9.04 10.62
C VAL A 137 4.53 9.68 11.33
N ALA A 138 5.68 9.78 10.67
CA ALA A 138 6.90 10.37 11.22
C ALA A 138 6.83 11.90 11.37
N ASN A 139 6.34 12.62 10.36
CA ASN A 139 6.31 14.09 10.35
C ASN A 139 5.36 14.68 11.39
N ARG A 140 4.24 14.00 11.71
CA ARG A 140 3.31 14.47 12.76
C ARG A 140 3.87 14.31 14.18
N LYS A 141 4.99 13.61 14.34
CA LYS A 141 5.76 13.57 15.59
C LYS A 141 6.56 14.87 15.81
N GLN A 142 6.90 15.60 14.75
CA GLN A 142 7.75 16.80 14.81
C GLN A 142 6.98 18.11 15.03
N THR A 143 5.65 18.10 14.97
CA THR A 143 4.82 19.32 15.13
C THR A 143 4.51 19.65 16.61
N GLN A 144 5.26 19.09 17.57
CA GLN A 144 5.28 19.51 18.98
C GLN A 144 6.67 19.98 19.40
#